data_AF-A0A6G0TGK4-F1
#
_entry.id   AF-A0A6G0TGK4-F1
#
_cell.length_a   1.000
_cell.length_b   1.000
_cell.length_c   1.000
_cell.angle_alpha   90.00
_cell.angle_beta   90.00
_cell.angle_gamma   90.00
#
_symmetry.space_group_name_H-M   'P 1'
#
loop_
_entity.id
_entity.type
_entity.pdbx_description
1 polymer ?
#
loop_
_entity_poly.entity_id
_entity_poly.type
_entity_poly.pdbx_seq_one_letter_code
_entity_poly.pdbx_strand_id
1 'polypeptide(L)'
;MAGVSSKNKRKLSEENRMFQKNWEEEYFVVPNKKGSATCLICRESFIFKKYNITRHYTKKHESFDTIYSPGSLMRKEKLTFFKNSLQQQQSVMSVAVSQDAAVTIASYEICYILGTSQCSIFVRYCTEQNSIQISIFYSEDLLKFIPMKGQTRGIDYLNVITNFLDNNDMDIEKLVCVCTDGCPSMTGCV
;
A
#
# COMPACT_ATOMS: atom_id res chain seq x y z
N MET A 1 -15.40 -11.04 61.15
CA MET A 1 -14.62 -11.51 59.98
C MET A 1 -15.53 -11.48 58.76
N ALA A 2 -15.48 -10.41 57.96
CA ALA A 2 -16.28 -10.28 56.75
C ALA A 2 -15.47 -10.82 55.55
N GLY A 3 -15.95 -11.88 54.93
CA GLY A 3 -15.34 -12.46 53.73
C GLY A 3 -15.60 -11.59 52.50
N VAL A 4 -14.53 -11.03 51.94
CA VAL A 4 -14.59 -10.30 50.66
C VAL A 4 -14.58 -11.33 49.52
N SER A 5 -15.76 -11.58 48.95
CA SER A 5 -15.88 -12.35 47.70
C SER A 5 -15.50 -11.45 46.53
N SER A 6 -14.26 -11.55 46.06
CA SER A 6 -13.83 -10.91 44.81
C SER A 6 -14.53 -11.56 43.62
N LYS A 7 -15.65 -10.98 43.18
CA LYS A 7 -16.27 -11.26 41.89
C LYS A 7 -15.51 -10.56 40.76
N ASN A 8 -14.28 -10.99 40.48
CA ASN A 8 -13.65 -10.73 39.18
C ASN A 8 -13.67 -12.03 38.37
N LYS A 9 -14.85 -12.38 37.85
CA LYS A 9 -14.94 -13.31 36.72
C LYS A 9 -14.31 -12.59 35.52
N ARG A 10 -13.07 -12.95 35.17
CA ARG A 10 -12.42 -12.56 33.91
C ARG A 10 -13.38 -12.86 32.75
N LYS A 11 -13.80 -11.83 32.00
CA LYS A 11 -14.67 -11.99 30.82
C LYS A 11 -13.84 -12.50 29.65
N LEU A 12 -13.93 -13.80 29.35
CA LEU A 12 -13.36 -14.45 28.15
C LEU A 12 -13.81 -13.83 26.80
N SER A 13 -14.77 -12.90 26.82
CA SER A 13 -15.34 -12.26 25.62
C SER A 13 -14.45 -11.18 24.99
N GLU A 14 -13.49 -10.62 25.72
CA GLU A 14 -12.60 -9.55 25.23
C GLU A 14 -11.35 -10.10 24.55
N GLU A 15 -10.76 -11.19 25.06
CA GLU A 15 -9.61 -11.87 24.45
C GLU A 15 -9.91 -12.41 23.04
N ASN A 16 -11.17 -12.81 22.78
CA ASN A 16 -11.61 -13.28 21.46
C ASN A 16 -11.77 -12.18 20.41
N ARG A 17 -11.53 -10.91 20.78
CA ARG A 17 -11.51 -9.75 19.86
C ARG A 17 -10.12 -9.17 19.68
N MET A 18 -9.09 -9.81 20.21
CA MET A 18 -7.72 -9.35 20.06
C MET A 18 -6.95 -10.24 19.09
N PHE A 19 -6.15 -9.61 18.24
CA PHE A 19 -5.25 -10.33 17.34
C PHE A 19 -4.21 -11.11 18.15
N GLN A 20 -4.05 -12.40 17.86
CA GLN A 20 -3.02 -13.22 18.51
C GLN A 20 -1.79 -13.32 17.62
N LYS A 21 -0.59 -13.07 18.19
CA LYS A 21 0.67 -13.00 17.43
C LYS A 21 1.05 -14.33 16.76
N ASN A 22 0.65 -15.46 17.33
CA ASN A 22 0.86 -16.78 16.72
C ASN A 22 0.11 -16.94 15.38
N TRP A 23 -1.00 -16.21 15.17
CA TRP A 23 -1.73 -16.25 13.90
C TRP A 23 -0.88 -15.78 12.72
N GLU A 24 0.12 -14.94 12.96
CA GLU A 24 1.04 -14.50 11.91
C GLU A 24 1.78 -15.67 11.27
N GLU A 25 2.30 -16.59 12.07
CA GLU A 25 2.98 -17.78 11.55
C GLU A 25 1.97 -18.88 11.19
N GLU A 26 0.94 -19.11 11.99
CA GLU A 26 -0.04 -20.18 11.74
C GLU A 26 -0.83 -19.98 10.44
N TYR A 27 -1.17 -18.74 10.08
CA TYR A 27 -2.07 -18.46 8.97
C TYR A 27 -1.55 -17.41 8.00
N PHE A 28 -0.30 -16.94 8.16
CA PHE A 28 0.27 -15.86 7.36
C PHE A 28 -0.64 -14.61 7.34
N VAL A 29 -1.08 -14.14 8.51
CA VAL A 29 -1.92 -12.94 8.64
C VAL A 29 -1.27 -11.86 9.49
N VAL A 30 -1.53 -10.59 9.22
CA VAL A 30 -1.10 -9.47 10.06
C VAL A 30 -2.29 -8.60 10.45
N PRO A 31 -2.25 -7.93 11.62
CA PRO A 31 -3.31 -6.99 11.97
C PRO A 31 -3.25 -5.77 11.05
N ASN A 32 -4.42 -5.25 10.72
CA ASN A 32 -4.61 -4.02 9.94
C ASN A 32 -5.51 -3.05 10.73
N LYS A 33 -5.85 -1.89 10.16
CA LYS A 33 -6.64 -0.82 10.79
C LYS A 33 -7.92 -1.37 11.44
N LYS A 34 -8.26 -0.81 12.61
CA LYS A 34 -9.54 -0.97 13.34
C LYS A 34 -10.16 -2.38 13.27
N GLY A 35 -9.43 -3.40 13.71
CA GLY A 35 -9.97 -4.75 13.93
C GLY A 35 -10.10 -5.62 12.68
N SER A 36 -9.31 -5.32 11.65
CA SER A 36 -9.14 -6.18 10.48
C SER A 36 -7.79 -6.90 10.54
N ALA A 37 -7.69 -7.99 9.80
CA ALA A 37 -6.47 -8.73 9.52
C ALA A 37 -6.32 -8.85 7.99
N THR A 38 -5.08 -8.78 7.52
CA THR A 38 -4.74 -8.92 6.11
C THR A 38 -3.97 -10.22 5.92
N CYS A 39 -4.40 -11.04 4.95
CA CYS A 39 -3.66 -12.22 4.53
C CYS A 39 -2.40 -11.80 3.76
N LEU A 40 -1.25 -12.35 4.16
CA LEU A 40 0.03 -12.08 3.52
C LEU A 40 0.23 -12.84 2.20
N ILE A 41 -0.58 -13.88 1.94
CA ILE A 41 -0.50 -14.70 0.72
C ILE A 41 -1.29 -14.07 -0.43
N CYS A 42 -2.55 -13.69 -0.20
CA CYS A 42 -3.45 -13.18 -1.24
C CYS A 42 -3.87 -11.70 -1.05
N ARG A 43 -3.41 -11.03 0.02
CA ARG A 43 -3.70 -9.62 0.35
C ARG A 43 -5.17 -9.30 0.68
N GLU A 44 -6.04 -10.31 0.75
CA GLU A 44 -7.41 -10.12 1.22
C GLU A 44 -7.46 -9.67 2.69
N SER A 45 -8.40 -8.78 3.00
CA SER A 45 -8.61 -8.27 4.35
C SER A 45 -9.97 -8.70 4.89
N PHE A 46 -10.02 -9.06 6.16
CA PHE A 46 -11.22 -9.54 6.84
C PHE A 46 -11.18 -9.19 8.32
N ILE A 47 -12.31 -9.30 9.02
CA ILE A 47 -12.38 -9.04 10.46
C ILE A 47 -11.52 -10.08 11.19
N PHE A 48 -10.68 -9.63 12.14
CA PHE A 48 -9.77 -10.45 12.96
C PHE A 48 -10.46 -11.41 13.95
N LYS A 49 -11.32 -12.30 13.45
CA LYS A 49 -11.92 -13.41 14.20
C LYS A 49 -11.20 -14.70 13.80
N LYS A 50 -10.83 -15.53 14.79
CA LYS A 50 -10.17 -16.83 14.55
C LYS A 50 -10.89 -17.67 13.49
N TYR A 51 -12.21 -17.81 13.60
CA TYR A 51 -13.01 -18.54 12.59
C TYR A 51 -12.84 -18.01 11.17
N ASN A 52 -12.82 -16.68 10.98
CA ASN A 52 -12.65 -16.06 9.66
C ASN A 52 -11.25 -16.36 9.10
N ILE A 53 -10.22 -16.20 9.93
CA ILE A 53 -8.81 -16.46 9.58
C ILE A 53 -8.64 -17.93 9.18
N THR A 54 -9.05 -18.86 10.05
CA THR A 54 -8.90 -20.29 9.81
C THR A 54 -9.65 -20.73 8.57
N ARG A 55 -10.92 -20.33 8.39
CA ARG A 55 -11.72 -20.66 7.21
C ARG A 55 -11.11 -20.12 5.91
N HIS A 56 -10.58 -18.90 5.94
CA HIS A 56 -9.91 -18.31 4.79
C HIS A 56 -8.67 -19.12 4.42
N TYR A 57 -7.81 -19.40 5.40
CA TYR A 57 -6.59 -20.16 5.20
C TYR A 57 -6.87 -21.57 4.68
N THR A 58 -7.74 -22.33 5.32
CA THR A 58 -8.02 -23.72 4.91
C THR A 58 -8.64 -23.79 3.52
N LYS A 59 -9.51 -22.84 3.15
CA LYS A 59 -10.15 -22.87 1.83
C LYS A 59 -9.25 -22.44 0.68
N LYS A 60 -8.31 -21.52 0.92
CA LYS A 60 -7.51 -20.90 -0.15
C LYS A 60 -6.04 -21.31 -0.15
N HIS A 61 -5.52 -21.68 1.01
CA HIS A 61 -4.07 -21.75 1.28
C HIS A 61 -3.66 -22.98 2.11
N GLU A 62 -4.53 -23.97 2.32
CA GLU A 62 -4.18 -25.20 3.05
C GLU A 62 -2.97 -25.92 2.43
N SER A 63 -2.86 -25.88 1.10
CA SER A 63 -1.73 -26.47 0.37
C SER A 63 -0.38 -25.84 0.72
N PHE A 64 -0.33 -24.63 1.29
CA PHE A 64 0.93 -24.00 1.70
C PHE A 64 1.66 -24.79 2.78
N ASP A 65 0.94 -25.53 3.64
CA ASP A 65 1.57 -26.31 4.72
C ASP A 65 2.43 -27.47 4.19
N THR A 66 2.19 -27.90 2.94
CA THR A 66 3.00 -28.93 2.27
C THR A 66 4.38 -28.40 1.86
N ILE A 67 4.50 -27.10 1.57
CA ILE A 67 5.74 -26.45 1.15
C ILE A 67 6.43 -25.78 2.34
N TYR A 68 5.65 -25.15 3.22
CA TYR A 68 6.13 -24.35 4.34
C TYR A 68 5.51 -24.87 5.63
N SER A 69 5.92 -26.04 6.11
CA SER A 69 5.29 -26.67 7.26
C SER A 69 5.32 -25.80 8.54
N PRO A 70 4.27 -25.81 9.37
CA PRO A 70 4.21 -25.03 10.60
C PRO A 70 5.44 -25.22 11.51
N GLY A 71 6.00 -24.13 12.02
CA GLY A 71 7.19 -24.14 12.88
C GLY A 71 8.54 -24.33 12.17
N SER A 72 8.56 -24.64 10.86
CA SER A 72 9.79 -24.78 10.09
C SER A 72 10.54 -23.45 9.93
N LEU A 73 11.85 -23.53 9.75
CA LEU A 73 12.68 -22.35 9.45
C LEU A 73 12.21 -21.65 8.17
N MET A 74 11.94 -22.44 7.12
CA MET A 74 11.43 -21.96 5.83
C MET A 74 10.14 -21.14 5.97
N ARG A 75 9.24 -21.54 6.88
CA ARG A 75 7.99 -20.81 7.13
C ARG A 75 8.24 -19.45 7.76
N LYS A 76 9.17 -19.38 8.73
CA LYS A 76 9.54 -18.12 9.40
C LYS A 76 10.21 -17.15 8.42
N GLU A 77 11.12 -17.66 7.58
CA GLU A 77 11.75 -16.87 6.51
C GLU A 77 10.73 -16.39 5.48
N LYS A 78 9.74 -17.23 5.12
CA LYS A 78 8.67 -16.83 4.21
C LYS A 78 7.75 -15.77 4.82
N LEU A 79 7.47 -15.88 6.12
CA LEU A 79 6.68 -14.91 6.86
C LEU A 79 7.39 -13.54 6.90
N THR A 80 8.68 -13.51 7.20
CA THR A 80 9.46 -12.26 7.20
C THR A 80 9.50 -11.65 5.80
N PHE A 81 9.72 -12.47 4.77
CA PHE A 81 9.67 -12.02 3.38
C PHE A 81 8.32 -11.37 3.03
N PHE A 82 7.19 -12.02 3.34
CA PHE A 82 5.88 -11.46 3.01
C PHE A 82 5.52 -10.20 3.81
N LYS A 83 5.98 -10.10 5.06
CA LYS A 83 5.83 -8.89 5.88
C LYS A 83 6.62 -7.73 5.30
N ASN A 84 7.88 -7.96 4.92
CA ASN A 84 8.72 -6.96 4.28
C ASN A 84 8.10 -6.48 2.96
N SER A 85 7.60 -7.41 2.14
CA SER A 85 6.90 -7.09 0.89
C SER A 85 5.63 -6.24 1.15
N LEU A 86 4.83 -6.57 2.16
CA LEU A 86 3.65 -5.76 2.50
C LEU A 86 4.04 -4.38 3.01
N GLN A 87 5.06 -4.29 3.86
CA GLN A 87 5.57 -3.03 4.38
C GLN A 87 6.09 -2.15 3.24
N GLN A 88 6.82 -2.72 2.27
CA GLN A 88 7.26 -2.03 1.06
C GLN A 88 6.06 -1.44 0.29
N GLN A 89 5.01 -2.23 0.03
CA GLN A 89 3.80 -1.74 -0.64
C GLN A 89 3.09 -0.63 0.15
N GLN A 90 2.91 -0.79 1.47
CA GLN A 90 2.24 0.19 2.32
C GLN A 90 3.04 1.48 2.43
N SER A 91 4.36 1.38 2.48
CA SER A 91 5.25 2.51 2.62
C SER A 91 5.24 3.41 1.39
N VAL A 92 5.27 2.84 0.18
CA VAL A 92 5.09 3.56 -1.09
C VAL A 92 3.78 4.35 -1.09
N MET A 93 2.70 3.78 -0.53
CA MET A 93 1.39 4.43 -0.44
C MET A 93 1.31 5.50 0.67
N SER A 94 2.09 5.35 1.75
CA SER A 94 2.10 6.25 2.90
C SER A 94 3.05 7.44 2.77
N VAL A 95 3.94 7.43 1.75
CA VAL A 95 4.60 8.64 1.25
C VAL A 95 3.51 9.50 0.60
N ALA A 96 2.71 10.09 1.48
CA ALA A 96 1.74 11.10 1.17
C ALA A 96 2.48 12.24 0.45
N VAL A 97 1.91 12.66 -0.68
CA VAL A 97 2.06 13.93 -1.39
C VAL A 97 3.02 14.94 -0.74
N SER A 98 4.33 14.68 -0.81
CA SER A 98 5.34 15.72 -0.60
C SER A 98 5.73 16.24 -1.96
N GLN A 99 4.79 16.90 -2.65
CA GLN A 99 5.20 17.75 -3.76
C GLN A 99 6.07 18.85 -3.17
N ASP A 100 7.31 18.96 -3.64
CA ASP A 100 8.17 20.07 -3.27
C ASP A 100 7.46 21.37 -3.69
N ALA A 101 7.26 22.26 -2.71
CA ALA A 101 6.63 23.55 -2.94
C ALA A 101 7.39 24.34 -4.02
N ALA A 102 8.71 24.19 -4.11
CA ALA A 102 9.54 24.83 -5.12
C ALA A 102 9.18 24.35 -6.55
N VAL A 103 8.99 23.05 -6.75
CA VAL A 103 8.64 22.50 -8.07
C VAL A 103 7.22 22.91 -8.47
N THR A 104 6.31 22.93 -7.50
CA THR A 104 4.94 23.40 -7.72
C THR A 104 4.95 24.86 -8.18
N ILE A 105 5.66 25.75 -7.47
CA ILE A 105 5.79 27.16 -7.85
C ILE A 105 6.41 27.30 -9.25
N ALA A 106 7.50 26.58 -9.52
CA ALA A 106 8.15 26.61 -10.84
C ALA A 106 7.19 26.16 -11.96
N SER A 107 6.34 25.16 -11.72
CA SER A 107 5.36 24.70 -12.71
C SER A 107 4.32 25.77 -13.06
N TYR A 108 3.85 26.55 -12.08
CA TYR A 108 2.92 27.66 -12.29
C TYR A 108 3.57 28.79 -13.10
N GLU A 109 4.81 29.16 -12.78
CA GLU A 109 5.56 30.18 -13.52
C GLU A 109 5.79 29.75 -14.99
N ILE A 110 6.13 28.48 -15.22
CA ILE A 110 6.27 27.95 -16.59
C ILE A 110 4.94 28.04 -17.35
N CYS A 111 3.83 27.66 -16.73
CA CYS A 111 2.50 27.77 -17.36
C CYS A 111 2.17 29.23 -17.70
N TYR A 112 2.48 30.16 -16.80
CA TYR A 112 2.25 31.59 -16.97
C TYR A 112 3.07 32.16 -18.13
N ILE A 113 4.37 31.86 -18.19
CA ILE A 113 5.27 32.32 -19.25
C ILE A 113 4.88 31.75 -20.62
N LEU A 114 4.56 30.45 -20.68
CA LEU A 114 4.24 29.78 -21.93
C LEU A 114 2.80 30.02 -22.39
N GLY A 115 1.93 30.59 -21.54
CA GLY A 115 0.52 30.80 -21.84
C GLY A 115 -0.24 29.52 -22.17
N THR A 116 0.24 28.37 -21.69
CA THR A 116 -0.33 27.05 -21.98
C THR A 116 -0.35 26.19 -20.73
N SER A 117 -1.48 25.50 -20.51
CA SER A 117 -1.60 24.51 -19.43
C SER A 117 -0.60 23.37 -19.63
N GLN A 118 0.06 22.95 -18.54
CA GLN A 118 1.02 21.84 -18.55
C GLN A 118 0.48 20.68 -17.70
N CYS A 119 0.80 19.46 -18.11
CA CYS A 119 0.70 18.25 -17.29
C CYS A 119 2.10 17.93 -16.75
N SER A 120 2.29 18.11 -15.45
CA SER A 120 3.53 17.75 -14.76
C SER A 120 3.45 16.30 -14.27
N ILE A 121 4.37 15.46 -14.72
CA ILE A 121 4.48 14.06 -14.32
C ILE A 121 5.62 13.92 -13.32
N PHE A 122 5.29 13.42 -12.13
CA PHE A 122 6.23 13.09 -11.08
C PHE A 122 6.30 11.57 -10.92
N VAL A 123 7.51 11.03 -10.77
CA VAL A 123 7.73 9.63 -10.45
C VAL A 123 8.17 9.50 -9.01
N ARG A 124 7.52 8.61 -8.27
CA ARG A 124 7.95 8.21 -6.94
C ARG A 124 8.43 6.77 -7.00
N TYR A 125 9.63 6.54 -6.50
CA TYR A 125 10.22 5.22 -6.49
C TYR A 125 10.97 4.95 -5.18
N CYS A 126 11.14 3.66 -4.92
CA CYS A 126 11.83 3.14 -3.75
C CYS A 126 13.13 2.51 -4.23
N THR A 127 14.26 2.88 -3.65
CA THR A 127 15.54 2.20 -3.88
C THR A 127 15.95 1.40 -2.65
N GLU A 128 16.42 0.18 -2.89
CA GLU A 128 17.02 -0.65 -1.86
C GLU A 128 18.53 -0.41 -1.87
N GLN A 129 19.11 -0.02 -0.73
CA GLN A 129 20.56 -0.08 -0.55
C GLN A 129 20.94 -1.28 0.32
N ASN A 130 21.75 -2.18 -0.23
CA ASN A 130 22.42 -3.31 0.40
C ASN A 130 21.57 -4.46 0.96
N SER A 131 22.00 -5.69 0.61
CA SER A 131 21.43 -6.99 0.99
C SER A 131 21.55 -7.36 2.47
N ILE A 132 22.17 -6.50 3.30
CA ILE A 132 22.45 -6.76 4.73
C ILE A 132 21.68 -5.80 5.64
N GLN A 133 21.23 -4.64 5.12
CA GLN A 133 20.43 -3.67 5.88
C GLN A 133 19.47 -2.97 4.92
N ILE A 134 18.21 -3.41 4.92
CA ILE A 134 17.14 -2.81 4.08
C ILE A 134 16.81 -1.42 4.65
N SER A 135 17.62 -0.42 4.30
CA SER A 135 17.23 0.99 4.42
C SER A 135 16.53 1.38 3.13
N ILE A 136 15.22 1.59 3.22
CA ILE A 136 14.42 2.03 2.08
C ILE A 136 14.56 3.54 1.95
N PHE A 137 15.00 4.00 0.77
CA PHE A 137 14.97 5.40 0.39
C PHE A 137 13.84 5.64 -0.59
N TYR A 138 12.97 6.61 -0.27
CA TYR A 138 11.97 7.11 -1.21
C TYR A 138 12.51 8.35 -1.88
N SER A 139 12.35 8.38 -3.19
CA SER A 139 12.68 9.54 -4.01
C SER A 139 11.46 9.93 -4.82
N GLU A 140 11.28 11.24 -4.96
CA GLU A 140 10.31 11.84 -5.88
C GLU A 140 11.10 12.70 -6.85
N ASP A 141 10.94 12.43 -8.14
CA ASP A 141 11.56 13.21 -9.19
C ASP A 141 10.51 13.71 -10.18
N LEU A 142 10.71 14.93 -10.68
CA LEU A 142 9.96 15.46 -11.81
C LEU A 142 10.45 14.76 -13.09
N LEU A 143 9.57 14.00 -13.73
CA LEU A 143 9.90 13.26 -14.93
C LEU A 143 9.73 14.12 -16.20
N LYS A 144 8.60 14.84 -16.33
CA LYS A 144 8.31 15.66 -17.52
C LYS A 144 7.22 16.71 -17.30
N PHE A 145 7.36 17.86 -17.98
CA PHE A 145 6.25 18.76 -18.31
C PHE A 145 5.75 18.49 -19.73
N ILE A 146 4.45 18.22 -19.87
CA ILE A 146 3.81 18.00 -21.16
C ILE A 146 2.77 19.08 -21.42
N PRO A 147 2.91 19.89 -22.49
CA PRO A 147 1.90 20.88 -22.84
C PRO A 147 0.56 20.24 -23.17
N MET A 148 -0.49 20.66 -22.48
CA MET A 148 -1.87 20.26 -22.76
C MET A 148 -2.42 21.15 -23.88
N LYS A 149 -3.03 20.54 -24.91
CA LYS A 149 -3.64 21.26 -26.03
C LYS A 149 -5.16 21.22 -25.91
N GLY A 150 -5.78 22.39 -25.84
CA GLY A 150 -7.25 22.51 -25.80
C GLY A 150 -7.82 22.32 -24.41
N GLN A 151 -8.61 21.26 -24.21
CA GLN A 151 -9.32 21.01 -22.95
C GLN A 151 -8.46 20.25 -21.93
N THR A 152 -8.81 20.38 -20.66
CA THR A 152 -8.14 19.76 -19.51
C THR A 152 -9.11 18.84 -18.76
N ARG A 153 -9.78 17.92 -19.47
CA ARG A 153 -10.64 16.90 -18.83
C ARG A 153 -9.80 15.69 -18.45
N GLY A 154 -10.31 14.85 -17.54
CA GLY A 154 -9.63 13.62 -17.12
C GLY A 154 -9.20 12.72 -18.29
N ILE A 155 -10.01 12.61 -19.34
CA ILE A 155 -9.66 11.83 -20.54
C ILE A 155 -8.48 12.42 -21.32
N ASP A 156 -8.35 13.75 -21.34
CA ASP A 156 -7.26 14.43 -22.04
C ASP A 156 -5.93 14.15 -21.31
N TYR A 157 -5.95 14.17 -19.96
CA TYR A 157 -4.80 13.78 -19.14
C TYR A 157 -4.43 12.30 -19.30
N LEU A 158 -5.43 11.40 -19.30
CA LEU A 158 -5.19 9.96 -19.49
C LEU A 158 -4.47 9.71 -20.83
N ASN A 159 -4.98 10.28 -21.92
CA ASN A 159 -4.38 10.12 -23.24
C ASN A 159 -2.94 10.64 -23.28
N VAL A 160 -2.67 11.79 -22.67
CA VAL A 160 -1.32 12.37 -22.61
C VAL A 160 -0.37 11.47 -21.81
N ILE A 161 -0.80 10.96 -20.66
CA ILE A 161 0.02 10.10 -19.81
C ILE A 161 0.27 8.75 -20.49
N THR A 162 -0.76 8.08 -21.03
CA THR A 162 -0.60 6.79 -21.72
C THR A 162 0.35 6.92 -22.91
N ASN A 163 0.16 7.93 -23.77
CA ASN A 163 1.09 8.18 -24.87
C ASN A 163 2.52 8.44 -24.38
N PHE A 164 2.69 9.15 -23.27
CA PHE A 164 4.02 9.38 -22.70
C PHE A 164 4.66 8.09 -22.19
N LEU A 165 3.91 7.22 -21.50
CA LEU A 165 4.40 5.93 -21.03
C LEU A 165 4.82 5.03 -22.20
N ASP A 166 3.96 4.89 -23.21
CA ASP A 166 4.21 4.06 -24.39
C ASP A 166 5.45 4.53 -25.16
N ASN A 167 5.59 5.84 -25.37
CA ASN A 167 6.73 6.42 -26.10
C ASN A 167 8.08 6.28 -25.36
N ASN A 168 8.06 6.00 -24.05
CA ASN A 168 9.27 5.82 -23.25
C ASN A 168 9.48 4.36 -22.81
N ASP A 169 8.77 3.40 -23.42
CA ASP A 169 8.86 1.96 -23.10
C ASP A 169 8.62 1.68 -21.61
N MET A 170 7.72 2.46 -20.99
CA MET A 170 7.36 2.30 -19.59
C MET A 170 6.13 1.40 -19.47
N ASP A 171 6.39 0.17 -19.07
CA ASP A 171 5.37 -0.84 -18.83
C ASP A 171 4.38 -0.42 -17.72
N ILE A 172 3.14 -0.17 -18.13
CA ILE A 172 2.05 0.24 -17.23
C ILE A 172 1.71 -0.85 -16.20
N GLU A 173 2.03 -2.12 -16.46
CA GLU A 173 1.79 -3.21 -15.50
C GLU A 173 2.69 -3.10 -14.26
N LYS A 174 3.80 -2.37 -14.35
CA LYS A 174 4.69 -2.08 -13.22
C LYS A 174 4.22 -0.89 -12.38
N LEU A 175 3.19 -0.17 -12.82
CA LEU A 175 2.66 1.00 -12.12
C LEU A 175 1.87 0.57 -10.88
N VAL A 176 2.36 0.95 -9.70
CA VAL A 176 1.72 0.58 -8.42
C VAL A 176 0.51 1.46 -8.12
N CYS A 177 0.61 2.76 -8.35
CA CYS A 177 -0.48 3.71 -8.12
C CYS A 177 -0.32 5.00 -8.94
N VAL A 178 -1.43 5.72 -9.13
CA VAL A 178 -1.48 7.08 -9.67
C VAL A 178 -2.20 7.95 -8.66
N CYS A 179 -1.60 9.09 -8.34
CA CYS A 179 -2.20 10.11 -7.48
C CYS A 179 -2.30 11.41 -8.26
N THR A 180 -3.46 12.06 -8.19
CA THR A 180 -3.69 13.38 -8.77
C THR A 180 -3.90 14.39 -7.64
N ASP A 181 -3.83 15.69 -7.96
CA ASP A 181 -4.08 16.78 -7.02
C ASP A 181 -5.57 16.94 -6.63
N GLY A 182 -6.45 16.08 -7.16
CA GLY A 182 -7.88 16.13 -6.88
C GLY A 182 -8.63 17.24 -7.62
N CYS A 183 -8.03 17.86 -8.65
CA CYS A 183 -8.71 18.84 -9.50
C CYS A 183 -10.09 18.32 -9.98
N PRO A 184 -11.14 19.18 -10.05
CA PRO A 184 -12.49 18.78 -10.51
C PRO A 184 -12.48 17.96 -11.82
N SER A 185 -11.63 18.35 -12.76
CA SER A 185 -11.43 17.64 -14.03
C SER A 185 -10.99 16.18 -13.90
N MET A 186 -10.30 15.83 -12.81
CA MET A 186 -9.75 14.49 -12.53
C MET A 186 -10.63 13.68 -11.60
N THR A 187 -11.44 14.35 -10.76
CA THR A 187 -12.35 13.70 -9.81
C THR A 187 -13.76 13.51 -10.36
N GLY A 188 -14.08 14.13 -11.51
CA GLY A 188 -15.43 14.10 -12.08
C GLY A 188 -16.43 14.93 -11.29
N CYS A 189 -15.95 15.78 -10.37
CA CYS A 189 -16.77 16.74 -9.66
C CYS A 189 -17.11 17.89 -10.61
N VAL A 190 -18.41 18.13 -10.78
CA VAL A 190 -18.96 19.24 -11.57
C VAL A 190 -19.09 20.49 -10.70
#